data_AF-A0A378B2J2-F1
#
_entry.id   AF-A0A378B2J2-F1
#
_cell.length_a   1.000
_cell.length_b   1.000
_cell.length_c   1.000
_cell.angle_alpha   90.00
_cell.angle_beta   90.00
_cell.angle_gamma   90.00
#
_symmetry.space_group_name_H-M   'P 1'
#
loop_
_entity.id
_entity.type
_entity.pdbx_description
1 polymer ?
#
loop_
_entity_poly.entity_id
_entity_poly.type
_entity_poly.pdbx_seq_one_letter_code
_entity_poly.pdbx_strand_id
1 'polypeptide(L)' 'MPICISAAKILPVYLQHIPGAFVSIGSASEYGLHHPAFNPDERLIAPAAHYFARLAEEALQHI' A
#
# COMPACT_ATOMS: atom_id res chain seq x y z
N MET A 1 -3.32 -8.12 -15.90
CA MET A 1 -3.62 -6.69 -16.18
C MET A 1 -3.05 -5.90 -15.01
N PRO A 2 -2.13 -4.95 -15.21
CA PRO A 2 -1.59 -4.20 -14.08
C PRO A 2 -2.65 -3.21 -13.60
N ILE A 3 -2.93 -3.25 -12.31
CA ILE A 3 -3.81 -2.30 -11.63
C ILE A 3 -3.05 -0.97 -11.57
N CYS A 4 -3.46 0.02 -12.37
CA CYS A 4 -2.99 1.40 -12.26
C CYS A 4 -3.57 2.02 -10.99
N ILE A 5 -2.75 2.23 -9.96
CA ILE A 5 -3.13 3.02 -8.79
C ILE A 5 -2.62 4.44 -8.99
N SER A 6 -3.47 5.30 -9.52
CA SER A 6 -3.21 6.73 -9.63
C SER A 6 -3.38 7.41 -8.27
N ALA A 7 -2.43 7.19 -7.35
CA ALA A 7 -2.09 8.09 -6.23
C ALA A 7 -0.80 7.66 -5.49
N ALA A 8 0.22 7.17 -6.21
CA ALA A 8 1.55 6.92 -5.65
C ALA A 8 2.58 7.77 -6.39
N LYS A 9 2.46 9.10 -6.31
CA LYS A 9 3.24 9.99 -7.18
C LYS A 9 4.73 10.06 -6.80
N ILE A 10 5.08 9.90 -5.51
CA ILE A 10 6.46 10.09 -5.01
C ILE A 10 7.27 8.78 -4.89
N LEU A 11 6.61 7.63 -4.70
CA LEU A 11 7.29 6.33 -4.51
C LEU A 11 8.20 5.88 -5.67
N PRO A 12 7.85 6.10 -6.96
CA PRO A 12 8.73 5.75 -8.07
C PRO A 12 10.11 6.41 -8.01
N VAL A 13 10.25 7.59 -7.40
CA VAL A 13 11.54 8.30 -7.26
C VAL A 13 12.51 7.52 -6.36
N TYR A 14 12.00 6.89 -5.29
CA TYR A 14 12.82 6.05 -4.40
C TYR A 14 13.21 4.74 -5.10
N LEU A 15 12.27 4.13 -5.80
CA LEU A 15 12.48 2.84 -6.49
C LEU A 15 13.41 2.92 -7.71
N GLN A 16 13.71 4.13 -8.21
CA GLN A 16 14.74 4.33 -9.24
C GLN A 16 16.15 4.01 -8.74
N HIS A 17 16.40 4.15 -7.42
CA HIS A 17 17.74 4.09 -6.85
C HIS A 17 17.94 2.89 -5.93
N ILE A 18 16.86 2.40 -5.30
CA ILE A 18 16.91 1.31 -4.32
C ILE A 18 15.87 0.27 -4.71
N PRO A 19 16.22 -1.03 -4.85
CA PRO A 19 15.26 -2.08 -5.05
C PRO A 19 14.19 -2.06 -3.94
N GLY A 20 12.93 -2.09 -4.33
CA GLY A 20 11.82 -2.06 -3.39
C GLY A 20 10.50 -2.35 -4.08
N ALA A 21 9.44 -2.39 -3.28
CA ALA A 21 8.09 -2.67 -3.74
C ALA A 21 7.11 -1.63 -3.20
N PHE A 22 6.08 -1.33 -3.99
CA PHE A 22 4.90 -0.60 -3.52
C PHE A 22 3.70 -1.54 -3.57
N VAL A 23 2.99 -1.65 -2.44
CA VAL A 23 1.85 -2.56 -2.27
C VAL A 23 0.61 -1.74 -2.00
N SER A 24 -0.47 -2.08 -2.68
CA SER A 24 -1.79 -1.52 -2.40
C SER A 24 -2.48 -2.28 -1.29
N ILE A 25 -3.00 -1.55 -0.31
CA ILE A 25 -3.97 -2.08 0.64
C ILE A 25 -5.35 -1.58 0.21
N GLY A 26 -6.28 -2.50 0.01
CA GLY A 26 -7.67 -2.15 -0.33
C GLY A 26 -8.30 -1.32 0.79
N SER A 27 -9.17 -0.38 0.42
CA SER A 27 -9.91 0.46 1.38
C SER A 27 -11.27 -0.12 1.77
N ALA A 28 -11.78 -1.12 1.05
CA ALA A 28 -13.17 -1.63 1.13
C ALA A 28 -14.26 -0.54 1.02
N SER A 29 -13.91 0.63 0.50
CA SER A 29 -14.84 1.71 0.17
C SER A 29 -15.45 1.45 -1.20
N GLU A 30 -16.73 1.76 -1.38
CA GLU A 30 -17.42 1.73 -2.69
C GLU A 30 -16.79 2.76 -3.66
N TYR A 31 -16.34 3.89 -3.11
CA TYR A 31 -15.74 4.96 -3.89
C TYR A 31 -14.21 4.96 -3.78
N GLY A 32 -13.55 5.44 -4.84
CA GLY A 32 -12.10 5.63 -4.87
C GLY A 32 -11.65 6.89 -4.12
N LEU A 33 -10.33 7.01 -3.93
CA LEU A 33 -9.70 8.20 -3.37
C LEU A 33 -10.13 9.45 -4.17
N HIS A 34 -10.29 10.59 -3.47
CA HIS A 34 -10.79 11.88 -3.98
C HIS A 34 -12.30 11.98 -4.22
N HIS A 35 -13.07 10.89 -4.09
CA HIS A 35 -14.53 11.00 -4.07
C HIS A 35 -15.02 11.57 -2.73
N PRO A 36 -16.01 12.50 -2.68
CA PRO A 36 -16.50 13.08 -1.42
C PRO A 36 -17.07 12.06 -0.43
N ALA A 37 -17.65 10.97 -0.94
CA ALA A 37 -18.17 9.86 -0.13
C ALA A 37 -17.15 8.74 0.13
N PHE A 38 -15.86 8.97 -0.14
CA PHE A 38 -14.81 8.01 0.21
C PHE A 38 -14.82 7.75 1.72
N ASN A 39 -15.03 6.48 2.10
CA ASN A 39 -15.12 6.07 3.49
C ASN A 39 -14.43 4.70 3.66
N PRO A 40 -13.12 4.66 3.93
CA PRO A 40 -12.38 3.41 4.06
C PRO A 40 -12.81 2.65 5.33
N ASP A 41 -12.79 1.32 5.26
CA ASP A 41 -13.07 0.48 6.43
C ASP A 41 -11.90 0.50 7.41
N GLU A 42 -12.09 1.15 8.56
CA GLU A 42 -11.07 1.28 9.61
C GLU A 42 -10.59 -0.08 10.16
N ARG A 43 -11.39 -1.14 10.03
CA ARG A 43 -10.99 -2.50 10.43
C ARG A 43 -9.78 -3.01 9.62
N LEU A 44 -9.46 -2.38 8.49
CA LEU A 44 -8.30 -2.73 7.67
C LEU A 44 -6.98 -2.12 8.17
N ILE A 45 -7.02 -1.14 9.09
CA ILE A 45 -5.82 -0.46 9.60
C ILE A 45 -4.89 -1.47 10.32
N ALA A 46 -5.42 -2.23 11.28
CA ALA A 46 -4.61 -3.18 12.03
C ALA A 46 -4.07 -4.34 11.17
N PRO A 47 -4.87 -5.01 10.31
CA PRO A 47 -4.36 -6.00 9.37
C PRO A 47 -3.28 -5.45 8.43
N ALA A 48 -3.42 -4.21 7.94
CA ALA A 48 -2.41 -3.56 7.11
C ALA A 48 -1.09 -3.33 7.87
N ALA A 49 -1.18 -2.84 9.11
CA ALA A 49 -0.01 -2.64 9.97
C ALA A 49 0.71 -3.98 10.25
N HIS A 50 -0.04 -5.04 10.58
CA HIS A 50 0.52 -6.38 10.79
C HIS A 50 1.12 -6.98 9.51
N TYR A 51 0.53 -6.71 8.35
CA TYR A 51 1.10 -7.12 7.06
C TYR A 51 2.49 -6.49 6.85
N PHE A 52 2.63 -5.17 7.02
CA PHE A 52 3.91 -4.50 6.84
C PHE A 52 4.96 -4.88 7.90
N ALA A 53 4.54 -5.09 9.15
CA ALA A 53 5.43 -5.57 10.21
C ALA A 53 6.04 -6.93 9.84
N ARG A 54 5.20 -7.91 9.47
CA ARG A 54 5.68 -9.24 9.05
C ARG A 54 6.53 -9.18 7.79
N LEU A 55 6.12 -8.37 6.80
CA LEU A 55 6.88 -8.19 5.57
C LEU A 55 8.29 -7.66 5.86
N ALA A 56 8.44 -6.72 6.81
CA ALA A 56 9.73 -6.21 7.21
C ALA A 56 10.57 -7.27 7.94
N GLU A 57 9.98 -8.02 8.86
CA GLU A 57 10.66 -9.13 9.55
C GLU A 57 11.18 -10.19 8.57
N GLU A 58 10.32 -10.64 7.64
CA GLU A 58 10.68 -11.61 6.62
C GLU A 58 11.77 -11.05 5.69
N ALA A 59 11.66 -9.79 5.25
CA ALA A 59 12.67 -9.18 4.40
C ALA A 59 14.04 -9.11 5.08
N LEU A 60 14.09 -8.78 6.38
CA LEU A 60 15.33 -8.73 7.17
C LEU A 60 15.98 -10.10 7.36
N GLN A 61 15.18 -11.18 7.42
CA GLN A 61 15.70 -12.55 7.53
C GLN A 61 16.35 -13.07 6.23
N HIS A 62 16.04 -12.44 5.09
CA HIS A 62 16.57 -12.82 3.78
C HIS A 62 17.64 -11.85 3.25
N ILE A 63 18.22 -11.02 4.14
CA ILE A 63 19.38 -10.15 3.83
C ILE A 63 20.68 -10.94 3.93
#